data_AF-A0A412EKX0-F1
#
_entry.id   AF-A0A412EKX0-F1
#
_cell.length_a   1.000
_cell.length_b   1.000
_cell.length_c   1.000
_cell.angle_alpha   90.00
_cell.angle_beta   90.00
_cell.angle_gamma   90.00
#
_symmetry.space_group_name_H-M   'P 1'
#
loop_
_entity.id
_entity.type
_entity.pdbx_description
1 polymer ?
#
loop_
_entity_poly.entity_id
_entity_poly.type
_entity_poly.pdbx_seq_one_letter_code
_entity_poly.pdbx_strand_id
1 'polypeptide(L)'
;MDRWEYYNPNPAGNRVGDCAVRAICKATGFDWETVFTGLMIQACTLSDMPSANYVWGAYLYKHGYRRKLIEQSERYIYTVNDFCADHQTGTYILCIDGHVVTVQDGKYYDTWDSGNEVPVYYWEKE
;
A
#
# COMPACT_ATOMS: atom_id res chain seq x y z
N MET A 1 17.08 7.56 11.51
CA MET A 1 16.11 6.84 12.35
C MET A 1 15.51 5.76 11.48
N ASP A 2 15.44 4.53 11.99
CA ASP A 2 14.78 3.45 11.25
C ASP A 2 13.28 3.77 11.15
N ARG A 3 12.75 3.82 9.93
CA ARG A 3 11.34 4.11 9.61
C ARG A 3 10.57 2.84 9.24
N TRP A 4 11.29 1.73 9.07
CA TRP A 4 10.72 0.45 8.74
C TRP A 4 10.12 -0.20 9.99
N GLU A 5 8.95 -0.77 9.83
CA GLU A 5 8.33 -1.66 10.82
C GLU A 5 7.94 -2.96 10.12
N TYR A 6 8.37 -4.09 10.67
CA TYR A 6 7.95 -5.39 10.13
C TYR A 6 6.43 -5.56 10.30
N TYR A 7 5.73 -5.88 9.22
CA TYR A 7 4.30 -6.13 9.25
C TYR A 7 3.88 -7.24 8.29
N ASN A 8 3.36 -8.33 8.86
CA ASN A 8 2.77 -9.44 8.12
C ASN A 8 1.46 -9.91 8.77
N PRO A 9 0.29 -9.40 8.31
CA PRO A 9 -1.01 -9.81 8.83
C PRO A 9 -1.51 -11.13 8.24
N ASN A 10 -0.74 -11.79 7.35
CA ASN A 10 -1.11 -13.10 6.82
C ASN A 10 -1.28 -14.11 7.98
N PRO A 11 -2.44 -14.77 8.13
CA PRO A 11 -2.73 -15.61 9.30
C PRO A 11 -1.83 -16.84 9.41
N ALA A 12 -1.24 -17.29 8.31
CA ALA A 12 -0.26 -18.36 8.28
C ALA A 12 1.20 -17.86 8.38
N GLY A 13 1.42 -16.55 8.50
CA GLY A 13 2.75 -15.93 8.50
C GLY A 13 3.48 -16.02 7.16
N ASN A 14 2.79 -16.44 6.09
CA ASN A 14 3.39 -16.64 4.78
C ASN A 14 3.76 -15.30 4.12
N ARG A 15 4.78 -15.33 3.26
CA ARG A 15 5.17 -14.22 2.38
C ARG A 15 4.82 -14.60 0.94
N VAL A 16 3.63 -14.22 0.50
CA VAL A 16 3.10 -14.51 -0.84
C VAL A 16 2.86 -13.22 -1.61
N GLY A 17 2.26 -13.30 -2.80
CA GLY A 17 1.88 -12.14 -3.62
C GLY A 17 0.69 -11.36 -3.06
N ASP A 18 0.69 -11.03 -1.76
CA ASP A 18 -0.40 -10.39 -1.02
C ASP A 18 -0.06 -8.97 -0.56
N CYS A 19 0.93 -8.30 -1.16
CA CYS A 19 1.35 -6.95 -0.76
C CYS A 19 0.20 -5.94 -0.72
N ALA A 20 -0.70 -5.95 -1.72
CA ALA A 20 -1.90 -5.12 -1.72
C ALA A 20 -2.82 -5.43 -0.52
N VAL A 21 -3.02 -6.71 -0.19
CA VAL A 21 -3.83 -7.13 0.98
C VAL A 21 -3.20 -6.59 2.25
N ARG A 22 -1.90 -6.85 2.47
CA ARG A 22 -1.18 -6.43 3.69
C ARG A 22 -1.18 -4.91 3.85
N ALA A 23 -0.91 -4.16 2.79
CA ALA A 23 -0.94 -2.71 2.82
C ALA A 23 -2.34 -2.20 3.20
N ILE A 24 -3.39 -2.73 2.57
CA ILE A 24 -4.78 -2.34 2.88
C ILE A 24 -5.15 -2.71 4.31
N CYS A 25 -4.74 -3.88 4.83
CA CYS A 25 -4.95 -4.26 6.24
C CYS A 25 -4.36 -3.19 7.17
N LYS A 26 -3.10 -2.80 6.93
CA LYS A 26 -2.44 -1.80 7.75
C LYS A 26 -3.15 -0.45 7.71
N ALA A 27 -3.58 -0.01 6.52
CA ALA A 27 -4.17 1.30 6.32
C ALA A 27 -5.60 1.41 6.83
N THR A 28 -6.35 0.31 6.88
CA THR A 28 -7.77 0.28 7.25
C THR A 28 -8.02 -0.24 8.66
N GLY A 29 -7.08 -1.01 9.22
CA GLY A 29 -7.26 -1.74 10.46
C GLY A 29 -8.06 -3.04 10.32
N PHE A 30 -8.50 -3.40 9.11
CA PHE A 30 -9.15 -4.68 8.85
C PHE A 30 -8.15 -5.83 8.86
N ASP A 31 -8.63 -7.02 9.24
CA ASP A 31 -7.84 -8.24 9.17
C ASP A 31 -7.64 -8.72 7.71
N TRP A 32 -6.69 -9.65 7.55
CA TRP A 32 -6.29 -10.17 6.26
C TRP A 32 -7.43 -10.87 5.52
N GLU A 33 -8.27 -11.64 6.21
CA GLU A 33 -9.37 -12.39 5.61
C GLU A 33 -10.45 -11.45 5.06
N THR A 34 -10.79 -10.41 5.83
CA THR A 34 -11.74 -9.37 5.46
C THR A 34 -11.28 -8.64 4.20
N VAL A 35 -10.02 -8.18 4.17
CA VAL A 35 -9.45 -7.47 3.00
C VAL A 35 -9.33 -8.40 1.79
N PHE A 36 -8.81 -9.61 1.98
CA PHE A 36 -8.66 -10.59 0.90
C PHE A 36 -10.02 -10.91 0.26
N THR A 37 -11.03 -11.20 1.08
CA THR A 37 -12.40 -11.48 0.60
C THR A 37 -12.99 -10.29 -0.16
N GLY A 38 -12.82 -9.07 0.37
CA GLY A 38 -13.27 -7.84 -0.27
C GLY A 38 -12.63 -7.62 -1.65
N LEU A 39 -11.32 -7.88 -1.77
CA LEU A 39 -10.60 -7.81 -3.04
C LEU A 39 -11.05 -8.90 -4.02
N MET A 40 -11.31 -10.11 -3.55
CA MET A 40 -11.82 -11.19 -4.41
C MET A 40 -13.20 -10.86 -4.98
N ILE A 41 -14.10 -10.28 -4.17
CA ILE A 41 -15.40 -9.81 -4.66
C ILE A 41 -15.23 -8.69 -5.70
N GLN A 42 -14.32 -7.75 -5.45
CA GLN A 42 -14.03 -6.66 -6.38
C GLN A 42 -13.43 -7.19 -7.69
N ALA A 43 -12.53 -8.18 -7.61
CA ALA A 43 -11.94 -8.89 -8.75
C ALA A 43 -13.01 -9.57 -9.61
N CYS A 44 -13.91 -10.34 -8.99
CA CYS A 44 -15.04 -10.97 -9.70
C CYS A 44 -15.95 -9.93 -10.37
N THR A 45 -16.21 -8.80 -9.69
CA THR A 45 -17.04 -7.72 -10.24
C THR A 45 -16.42 -7.10 -11.50
N LEU A 46 -15.09 -6.99 -11.54
CA LEU A 46 -14.35 -6.38 -12.65
C LEU A 46 -13.83 -7.40 -13.67
N SER A 47 -14.02 -8.70 -13.43
CA SER A 47 -13.48 -9.79 -14.25
C SER A 47 -11.96 -9.71 -14.45
N ASP A 48 -11.22 -9.34 -13.40
CA ASP A 48 -9.77 -9.16 -13.42
C ASP A 48 -9.13 -9.69 -12.12
N MET A 49 -7.80 -9.82 -12.09
CA MET A 49 -7.07 -10.38 -10.95
C MET A 49 -7.07 -9.44 -9.74
N PRO A 50 -7.18 -9.97 -8.50
CA PRO A 50 -7.13 -9.15 -7.28
C PRO A 50 -5.84 -8.35 -7.12
N SER A 51 -4.74 -8.80 -7.72
CA SER A 51 -3.44 -8.12 -7.72
C SER A 51 -3.35 -6.96 -8.74
N ALA A 52 -4.30 -6.82 -9.67
CA ALA A 52 -4.25 -5.76 -10.66
C ALA A 52 -4.48 -4.38 -10.02
N ASN A 53 -3.68 -3.39 -10.42
CA ASN A 53 -3.76 -2.00 -9.92
C ASN A 53 -5.16 -1.39 -10.02
N TYR A 54 -5.88 -1.73 -11.08
CA TYR A 54 -7.25 -1.29 -11.27
C TYR A 54 -8.22 -1.88 -10.23
N VAL A 55 -8.05 -3.16 -9.86
CA VAL A 55 -8.96 -3.88 -8.95
C VAL A 55 -8.82 -3.41 -7.51
N TRP A 56 -7.61 -3.45 -6.95
CA TRP A 56 -7.41 -2.99 -5.57
C TRP A 56 -7.55 -1.47 -5.46
N GLY A 57 -7.27 -0.71 -6.52
CA GLY A 57 -7.59 0.71 -6.60
C GLY A 57 -9.09 1.00 -6.54
N ALA A 58 -9.92 0.21 -7.25
CA ALA A 58 -11.38 0.33 -7.17
C ALA A 58 -11.91 -0.03 -5.78
N TYR A 59 -11.31 -1.03 -5.12
CA TYR A 59 -11.62 -1.36 -3.73
C TYR A 59 -11.34 -0.20 -2.79
N LEU A 60 -10.16 0.43 -2.90
CA LEU A 60 -9.79 1.60 -2.12
C LEU A 60 -10.71 2.80 -2.36
N TYR A 61 -11.08 3.06 -3.61
CA TYR A 61 -12.00 4.14 -3.96
C TYR A 61 -13.36 4.00 -3.26
N LYS A 62 -13.91 2.77 -3.20
CA LYS A 62 -15.14 2.46 -2.45
C LYS A 62 -15.01 2.66 -0.94
N HIS A 63 -13.80 2.58 -0.40
CA HIS A 63 -13.49 2.82 1.02
C HIS A 63 -13.12 4.27 1.33
N GLY A 64 -13.37 5.19 0.39
CA GLY A 64 -13.16 6.63 0.58
C GLY A 64 -11.74 7.11 0.28
N TYR A 65 -10.86 6.26 -0.24
CA TYR A 65 -9.52 6.68 -0.63
C TYR A 65 -9.52 7.37 -2.00
N ARG A 66 -8.54 8.25 -2.21
CA ARG A 66 -8.28 8.94 -3.46
C ARG A 66 -6.83 8.77 -3.85
N ARG A 67 -6.60 8.59 -5.16
CA ARG A 67 -5.27 8.41 -5.73
C ARG A 67 -4.66 9.76 -6.05
N LYS A 68 -3.40 9.95 -5.67
CA LYS A 68 -2.56 11.08 -6.04
C LYS A 68 -1.26 10.59 -6.67
N LEU A 69 -0.81 11.29 -7.71
CA LEU A 69 0.47 11.00 -8.34
C LEU A 69 1.60 11.57 -7.49
N ILE A 70 2.76 10.93 -7.54
CA ILE A 70 3.99 11.48 -6.97
C ILE A 70 4.74 12.19 -8.10
N GLU A 71 5.04 13.47 -7.89
CA GLU A 71 5.85 14.22 -8.84
C GLU A 71 7.29 13.71 -8.80
N GLN A 72 7.74 13.19 -9.94
CA GLN A 72 9.11 12.71 -10.08
C GLN A 72 9.99 13.83 -10.63
N SER A 73 11.17 14.00 -10.03
CA SER A 73 12.19 14.94 -10.48
C SER A 73 13.26 14.20 -11.27
N GLU A 74 13.71 14.74 -12.40
CA GLU A 74 14.83 14.16 -13.16
C GLU A 74 16.17 14.17 -12.39
N ARG A 75 16.27 14.99 -11.33
CA ARG A 75 17.50 15.20 -10.56
C ARG A 75 17.50 14.51 -9.20
N TYR A 76 16.35 14.02 -8.74
CA TYR A 76 16.18 13.46 -7.41
C TYR A 76 15.26 12.24 -7.47
N ILE A 77 15.76 11.10 -7.01
CA ILE A 77 14.97 9.88 -6.86
C ILE A 77 14.20 10.00 -5.55
N TYR A 78 12.88 10.15 -5.63
CA TYR A 78 12.01 10.24 -4.47
C TYR A 78 11.65 8.83 -3.97
N THR A 79 12.11 8.47 -2.77
CA THR A 79 11.97 7.12 -2.20
C THR A 79 10.83 7.03 -1.17
N VAL A 80 10.50 5.81 -0.74
CA VAL A 80 9.58 5.59 0.40
C VAL A 80 10.08 6.29 1.68
N ASN A 81 11.39 6.30 1.92
CA ASN A 81 12.00 7.02 3.05
C ASN A 81 11.76 8.54 2.96
N ASP A 82 11.87 9.12 1.77
CA ASP A 82 11.57 10.54 1.53
C ASP A 82 10.08 10.83 1.77
N PHE A 83 9.20 9.97 1.22
CA PHE A 83 7.76 10.07 1.46
C PHE A 83 7.43 10.10 2.95
N CYS A 84 8.06 9.22 3.74
CA CYS A 84 7.87 9.18 5.20
C CYS A 84 8.46 10.40 5.94
N ALA A 85 9.50 11.03 5.40
CA ALA A 85 10.09 12.23 5.99
C ALA A 85 9.18 13.45 5.79
N ASP A 86 8.55 13.54 4.61
CA ASP A 86 7.62 14.62 4.25
C ASP A 86 6.24 14.43 4.89
N HIS A 87 5.80 13.19 5.09
CA HIS A 87 4.47 12.83 5.61
C HIS A 87 4.58 12.19 7.00
N GLN A 88 4.84 13.01 8.02
CA GLN A 88 5.03 12.56 9.41
C GLN A 88 3.73 12.16 10.12
N THR A 89 2.58 12.48 9.54
CA THR A 89 1.25 12.17 10.07
C THR A 89 0.35 11.67 8.94
N GLY A 90 -0.60 10.80 9.26
CA GLY A 90 -1.60 10.33 8.30
C GLY A 90 -1.32 8.91 7.83
N THR A 91 -2.15 8.40 6.91
CA THR A 91 -2.08 7.03 6.41
C THR A 91 -2.18 7.00 4.90
N TYR A 92 -1.19 6.38 4.27
CA TYR A 92 -0.99 6.37 2.83
C TYR A 92 -0.68 4.96 2.34
N ILE A 93 -1.21 4.59 1.18
CA ILE A 93 -0.88 3.33 0.50
C ILE A 93 -0.13 3.67 -0.77
N LEU A 94 1.15 3.35 -0.83
CA LEU A 94 2.05 3.66 -1.93
C LEU A 94 2.07 2.49 -2.90
N CYS A 95 1.89 2.78 -4.18
CA CYS A 95 2.21 1.84 -5.25
C CYS A 95 3.64 2.06 -5.71
N ILE A 96 4.42 0.98 -5.65
CA ILE A 96 5.77 0.86 -6.15
C ILE A 96 5.76 -0.13 -7.31
N ASP A 97 6.81 -0.17 -8.14
CA ASP A 97 6.83 -1.11 -9.25
C ASP A 97 6.79 -2.56 -8.73
N GLY A 98 5.75 -3.30 -9.13
CA GLY A 98 5.51 -4.68 -8.66
C GLY A 98 5.15 -4.84 -7.18
N HIS A 99 4.97 -3.76 -6.40
CA HIS A 99 4.77 -3.85 -4.94
C HIS A 99 3.85 -2.76 -4.37
N VAL A 100 3.30 -3.00 -3.18
CA VAL A 100 2.41 -2.05 -2.47
C VAL A 100 2.82 -2.01 -1.00
N VAL A 101 2.97 -0.81 -0.45
CA VAL A 101 3.39 -0.60 0.95
C VAL A 101 2.55 0.48 1.61
N THR A 102 2.29 0.33 2.90
CA THR A 102 1.59 1.36 3.69
C THR A 102 2.58 2.21 4.45
N VAL A 103 2.41 3.53 4.36
CA VAL A 103 3.02 4.52 5.25
C VAL A 103 1.95 4.97 6.24
N GLN A 104 2.27 4.95 7.53
CA GLN A 104 1.43 5.51 8.58
C GLN A 104 2.30 6.25 9.59
N ASP A 105 1.98 7.54 9.79
CA ASP A 105 2.63 8.43 10.76
C ASP A 105 4.16 8.45 10.63
N GLY A 106 4.65 8.66 9.40
CA GLY A 106 6.09 8.77 9.09
C GLY A 106 6.88 7.45 9.16
N LYS A 107 6.20 6.32 9.29
CA LYS A 107 6.76 4.96 9.25
C LYS A 107 6.12 4.14 8.14
N TYR A 108 6.83 3.15 7.61
CA TYR A 108 6.28 2.22 6.62
C TYR A 108 6.30 0.78 7.11
N TYR A 109 5.34 0.00 6.63
CA TYR A 109 5.01 -1.32 7.18
C TYR A 109 5.04 -2.37 6.09
N ASP A 110 6.02 -3.28 6.17
CA ASP A 110 6.22 -4.32 5.16
C ASP A 110 6.99 -5.54 5.71
N THR A 111 7.10 -6.60 4.91
CA THR A 111 7.84 -7.82 5.27
C THR A 111 9.35 -7.71 5.04
N TRP A 112 9.83 -6.59 4.49
CA TRP A 112 11.23 -6.27 4.26
C TRP A 112 11.43 -4.75 4.23
N ASP A 113 12.69 -4.29 4.35
CA ASP A 113 13.04 -2.87 4.27
C ASP A 113 12.92 -2.36 2.82
N SER A 114 11.71 -1.91 2.46
CA SER A 114 11.39 -1.33 1.16
C SER A 114 11.67 0.18 1.08
N GLY A 115 12.47 0.73 2.01
CA GLY A 115 12.63 2.19 2.17
C GLY A 115 13.27 2.90 0.98
N ASN A 116 14.09 2.19 0.20
CA ASN A 116 14.78 2.72 -0.98
C ASN A 116 13.97 2.57 -2.28
N GLU A 117 12.80 1.94 -2.23
CA GLU A 117 11.95 1.79 -3.41
C GLU A 117 11.30 3.12 -3.81
N VAL A 118 10.92 3.24 -5.09
CA VAL A 118 10.49 4.49 -5.71
C VAL A 118 8.99 4.47 -5.98
N PRO A 119 8.15 5.12 -5.16
CA PRO A 119 6.71 5.13 -5.34
C PRO A 119 6.30 5.96 -6.56
N VAL A 120 5.28 5.47 -7.28
CA VAL A 120 4.74 6.09 -8.50
C VAL A 120 3.51 6.94 -8.18
N TYR A 121 2.65 6.43 -7.29
CA TYR A 121 1.45 7.10 -6.81
C TYR A 121 1.09 6.57 -5.44
N TYR A 122 0.25 7.31 -4.72
CA TYR A 122 -0.26 6.89 -3.42
C TYR A 122 -1.77 7.06 -3.33
N TRP A 123 -2.36 6.42 -2.34
CA TRP A 123 -3.74 6.59 -1.93
C TRP A 123 -3.80 7.10 -0.51
N GLU A 124 -4.69 8.04 -0.24
CA GLU A 124 -5.02 8.51 1.10
C GLU A 124 -6.53 8.67 1.23
N LYS A 125 -7.04 8.69 2.47
CA LYS A 125 -8.44 8.97 2.74
C LYS A 125 -8.61 10.47 2.95
N GLU A 126 -9.62 11.07 2.30
CA GLU A 126 -10.02 12.46 2.56
C GLU A 126 -10.52 12.66 4.00
#